data_AF-M4W0J5-F1
#
_entry.id   AF-M4W0J5-F1
#
_cell.length_a   1.000
_cell.length_b   1.000
_cell.length_c   1.000
_cell.angle_alpha   90.00
_cell.angle_beta   90.00
_cell.angle_gamma   90.00
#
_symmetry.space_group_name_H-M   'P 1'
#
loop_
_entity.id
_entity.type
_entity.pdbx_description
1 polymer ?
#
loop_
_entity_poly.entity_id
_entity_poly.type
_entity_poly.pdbx_seq_one_letter_code
_entity_poly.pdbx_strand_id
1 'polypeptide(L)'
;MSDIIRVIYARKPADWHEIESGSRYGSGTAYNTEIIETREMAAAEYDDFIAKPLAYRDWLGDKGGWKNNHTRLAIAVTSPGRETLYVDPSGYRYARYVGRRMADPSVVKFPEVRVGLTGKDGNAFNILGLCKRAAYRAGVSDQEITAFLDEATEGDYSHLLATCQRWFDCY
;
A
#
# COMPACT_ATOMS: atom_id res chain seq x y z
N MET A 1 -22.71 -6.40 2.91
CA MET A 1 -21.58 -6.45 3.85
C MET A 1 -20.66 -5.31 3.45
N SER A 2 -20.36 -4.37 4.35
CA SER A 2 -19.38 -3.32 4.05
C SER A 2 -18.00 -3.96 3.99
N ASP A 3 -17.28 -3.81 2.88
CA ASP A 3 -15.91 -4.31 2.77
C ASP A 3 -14.99 -3.51 3.69
N ILE A 4 -14.49 -4.17 4.74
CA ILE A 4 -13.46 -3.61 5.63
C ILE A 4 -12.09 -3.97 5.05
N ILE A 5 -11.28 -2.95 4.83
CA ILE A 5 -9.92 -3.09 4.32
C ILE A 5 -8.90 -2.60 5.35
N ARG A 6 -7.63 -2.95 5.15
CA ARG A 6 -6.51 -2.47 5.96
C ARG A 6 -5.82 -1.33 5.22
N VAL A 7 -5.68 -0.17 5.86
CA VAL A 7 -5.07 1.03 5.25
C VAL A 7 -4.08 1.66 6.22
N ILE A 8 -2.90 2.02 5.72
CA ILE A 8 -1.93 2.85 6.44
C ILE A 8 -2.08 4.27 5.91
N TYR A 9 -2.18 5.25 6.80
CA TYR A 9 -2.46 6.64 6.43
C TYR A 9 -1.28 7.56 6.70
N ALA A 10 -0.92 8.35 5.69
CA ALA A 10 -0.15 9.57 5.87
C ALA A 10 -1.07 10.64 6.49
N ARG A 11 -0.57 11.36 7.50
CA ARG A 11 -1.31 12.45 8.16
C ARG A 11 -0.94 13.79 7.53
N LYS A 12 -1.93 14.46 6.97
CA LYS A 12 -1.84 15.78 6.33
C LYS A 12 -0.71 15.87 5.29
N PRO A 13 -0.64 14.94 4.33
CA PRO A 13 0.44 14.95 3.35
C PRO A 13 0.32 16.16 2.42
N ALA A 14 1.45 16.82 2.15
CA ALA A 14 1.53 17.97 1.25
C ALA A 14 1.48 17.57 -0.23
N ASP A 15 1.96 16.37 -0.58
CA ASP A 15 2.10 15.88 -1.95
C ASP A 15 2.13 14.33 -2.00
N TRP A 16 2.37 13.78 -3.19
CA TRP A 16 2.50 12.34 -3.43
C TRP A 16 3.63 11.69 -2.63
N HIS A 17 4.78 12.34 -2.49
CA HIS A 17 5.93 11.75 -1.81
C HIS A 17 5.64 11.55 -0.31
N GLU A 18 4.93 12.48 0.32
CA GLU A 18 4.46 12.32 1.70
C GLU A 18 3.33 11.30 1.83
N ILE A 19 2.44 11.20 0.83
CA ILE A 19 1.45 10.11 0.79
C ILE A 19 2.19 8.77 0.78
N GLU A 20 3.10 8.57 -0.17
CA GLU A 20 3.82 7.32 -0.37
C GLU A 20 4.65 6.94 0.85
N SER A 21 5.49 7.84 1.34
CA SER A 21 6.36 7.58 2.50
C SER A 21 5.58 7.45 3.81
N GLY A 22 4.47 8.18 3.98
CA GLY A 22 3.64 8.13 5.18
C GLY A 22 2.68 6.94 5.23
N SER A 23 2.35 6.36 4.08
CA SER A 23 1.47 5.18 3.96
C SER A 23 2.18 3.88 3.61
N ARG A 24 3.52 3.88 3.53
CA ARG A 24 4.31 2.67 3.31
C ARG A 24 4.13 1.66 4.44
N TYR A 25 4.39 0.39 4.14
CA TYR A 25 4.45 -0.62 5.19
C TYR A 25 5.50 -0.25 6.25
N GLY A 26 5.14 -0.37 7.52
CA GLY A 26 6.02 -0.03 8.65
C GLY A 26 6.11 1.46 9.00
N SER A 27 5.52 2.40 8.24
CA SER A 27 5.50 3.82 8.65
C SER A 27 4.47 4.14 9.72
N GLY A 28 3.55 3.22 10.02
CA GLY A 28 2.51 3.43 11.02
C GLY A 28 1.55 2.26 11.17
N THR A 29 0.46 2.51 11.88
CA THR A 29 -0.58 1.51 12.14
C THR A 29 -1.47 1.31 10.92
N ALA A 30 -1.65 0.05 10.51
CA ALA A 30 -2.69 -0.32 9.57
C ALA A 30 -4.05 -0.34 10.28
N TYR A 31 -4.95 0.55 9.89
CA TYR A 31 -6.28 0.68 10.47
C TYR A 31 -7.30 -0.12 9.66
N ASN A 32 -8.25 -0.74 10.36
CA ASN A 32 -9.48 -1.19 9.73
C ASN A 32 -10.20 0.03 9.17
N THR A 33 -10.56 -0.02 7.89
CA THR A 33 -11.18 1.08 7.18
C THR A 33 -12.43 0.57 6.47
N GLU A 34 -13.55 1.22 6.74
CA GLU A 34 -14.80 1.04 6.01
C GLU A 34 -14.90 2.12 4.93
N ILE A 35 -15.14 1.70 3.70
CA ILE A 35 -15.35 2.59 2.57
C ILE A 35 -16.78 3.12 2.63
N ILE A 36 -16.94 4.42 2.85
CA ILE A 36 -18.25 5.07 2.94
C ILE A 36 -18.74 5.61 1.59
N GLU A 37 -17.82 5.82 0.65
CA GLU A 37 -18.08 6.36 -0.67
C GLU A 37 -16.93 5.99 -1.60
N THR A 38 -17.24 5.74 -2.87
CA THR A 38 -16.23 5.66 -3.93
C THR A 38 -16.42 6.85 -4.87
N ARG A 39 -15.35 7.60 -5.09
CA ARG A 39 -15.30 8.73 -6.01
C ARG A 39 -14.34 8.40 -7.14
N GLU A 40 -14.92 8.13 -8.30
CA GLU A 40 -14.17 8.06 -9.55
C GLU A 40 -13.94 9.47 -10.10
N MET A 41 -12.74 9.71 -10.62
CA MET A 41 -12.34 10.98 -11.22
C MET A 41 -11.44 10.76 -12.43
N ALA A 42 -11.33 11.78 -13.27
CA ALA A 42 -10.42 11.76 -14.40
C ALA A 42 -8.96 11.77 -13.93
N ALA A 43 -8.04 11.22 -14.74
CA ALA A 43 -6.62 11.17 -14.40
C ALA A 43 -6.03 12.54 -14.04
N ALA A 44 -6.44 13.60 -14.73
CA ALA A 44 -5.99 14.97 -14.42
C ALA A 44 -6.50 15.49 -13.07
N GLU A 45 -7.74 15.15 -12.67
CA GLU A 45 -8.28 15.51 -11.35
C GLU A 45 -7.59 14.71 -10.25
N TYR A 46 -7.30 13.43 -10.50
CA TYR A 46 -6.52 12.58 -9.60
C TYR A 46 -5.10 13.13 -9.41
N ASP A 47 -4.44 13.53 -10.49
CA ASP A 47 -3.08 14.06 -10.45
C ASP A 47 -3.02 15.42 -9.72
N ASP A 48 -4.00 16.31 -9.89
CA ASP A 48 -4.12 17.53 -9.07
C ASP A 48 -4.41 17.20 -7.60
N PHE A 49 -5.23 16.19 -7.33
CA PHE A 49 -5.52 15.74 -5.97
C PHE A 49 -4.26 15.31 -5.22
N ILE A 50 -3.46 14.41 -5.81
CA ILE A 50 -2.24 13.91 -5.16
C ILE A 50 -1.14 14.98 -5.09
N ALA A 51 -1.12 15.95 -6.00
CA ALA A 51 -0.17 17.05 -5.96
C ALA A 51 -0.48 18.04 -4.84
N LYS A 52 -1.76 18.16 -4.43
CA LYS A 52 -2.20 19.10 -3.38
C LYS A 52 -3.31 18.49 -2.51
N PRO A 53 -3.04 17.45 -1.70
CA PRO A 53 -4.07 16.76 -0.93
C PRO A 53 -4.74 17.66 0.12
N LEU A 54 -4.00 18.65 0.62
CA LEU A 54 -4.48 19.64 1.58
C LEU A 54 -5.33 20.76 0.98
N ALA A 55 -5.43 20.84 -0.36
CA ALA A 55 -6.31 21.82 -0.99
C ALA A 55 -7.78 21.53 -0.65
N TYR A 56 -8.53 22.61 -0.46
CA TYR A 56 -9.94 22.57 -0.10
C TYR A 56 -10.77 21.95 -1.23
N ARG A 57 -11.65 21.00 -0.90
CA ARG A 57 -12.56 20.32 -1.83
C ARG A 57 -13.89 20.07 -1.14
N ASP A 58 -14.98 20.58 -1.70
CA ASP A 58 -16.30 20.50 -1.08
C ASP A 58 -16.79 19.06 -0.87
N TRP A 59 -16.43 18.16 -1.78
CA TRP A 59 -16.84 16.75 -1.71
C TRP A 59 -16.22 15.98 -0.54
N LEU A 60 -15.23 16.55 0.16
CA LEU A 60 -14.65 15.96 1.37
C LEU A 60 -15.40 16.34 2.66
N GLY A 61 -16.20 17.42 2.63
CA GLY A 61 -16.85 17.97 3.82
C GLY A 61 -17.73 16.97 4.55
N ASP A 62 -17.67 17.01 5.88
CA ASP A 62 -18.53 16.24 6.79
C ASP A 62 -18.41 14.71 6.65
N LYS A 63 -17.35 14.23 5.99
CA LYS A 63 -17.05 12.80 5.79
C LYS A 63 -15.91 12.32 6.68
N GLY A 64 -15.75 11.00 6.74
CA GLY A 64 -14.66 10.33 7.44
C GLY A 64 -14.84 10.25 8.95
N GLY A 65 -13.72 10.15 9.68
CA GLY A 65 -13.69 9.98 11.12
C GLY A 65 -13.74 8.50 11.54
N TRP A 66 -14.31 8.23 12.72
CA TRP A 66 -14.27 6.92 13.35
C TRP A 66 -15.66 6.33 13.54
N LYS A 67 -15.80 5.05 13.23
CA LYS A 67 -16.91 4.19 13.64
C LYS A 67 -16.48 3.30 14.79
N ASN A 68 -17.26 3.32 15.87
CA ASN A 68 -17.04 2.50 17.07
C ASN A 68 -15.61 2.59 17.64
N ASN A 69 -14.92 3.72 17.46
CA ASN A 69 -13.52 3.97 17.89
C ASN A 69 -12.43 3.04 17.32
N HIS A 70 -12.78 2.11 16.42
CA HIS A 70 -11.84 1.09 15.91
C HIS A 70 -11.70 1.09 14.39
N THR A 71 -12.71 1.58 13.67
CA THR A 71 -12.75 1.55 12.21
C THR A 71 -12.75 2.98 11.67
N ARG A 72 -11.79 3.32 10.82
CA ARG A 72 -11.80 4.59 10.08
C ARG A 72 -12.83 4.54 8.98
N LEU A 73 -13.46 5.68 8.72
CA LEU A 73 -14.35 5.88 7.60
C LEU A 73 -13.58 6.63 6.52
N ALA A 74 -13.57 6.12 5.29
CA ALA A 74 -12.81 6.72 4.21
C ALA A 74 -13.55 6.70 2.88
N ILE A 75 -13.21 7.67 2.04
CA ILE A 75 -13.65 7.76 0.65
C ILE A 75 -12.58 7.07 -0.21
N ALA A 76 -12.97 6.12 -1.03
CA ALA A 76 -12.09 5.52 -2.03
C ALA A 76 -12.01 6.44 -3.25
N VAL A 77 -10.85 7.02 -3.50
CA VAL A 77 -10.57 7.88 -4.66
C VAL A 77 -9.95 7.02 -5.76
N THR A 78 -10.62 6.90 -6.90
CA THR A 78 -10.22 6.04 -8.01
C THR A 78 -10.07 6.82 -9.31
N SER A 79 -9.15 6.38 -10.16
CA SER A 79 -9.02 6.83 -11.55
C SER A 79 -8.53 5.68 -12.41
N PRO A 80 -8.99 5.53 -13.67
CA PRO A 80 -8.47 4.51 -14.58
C PRO A 80 -6.94 4.57 -14.69
N GLY A 81 -6.28 3.43 -14.51
CA GLY A 81 -4.81 3.30 -14.59
C GLY A 81 -4.04 3.93 -13.42
N ARG A 82 -4.70 4.37 -12.35
CA ARG A 82 -4.09 4.89 -11.13
C ARG A 82 -4.38 3.97 -9.94
N GLU A 83 -3.52 4.04 -8.93
CA GLU A 83 -3.78 3.38 -7.65
C GLU A 83 -5.01 3.99 -6.97
N THR A 84 -5.77 3.19 -6.22
CA THR A 84 -6.86 3.70 -5.38
C THR A 84 -6.30 4.25 -4.08
N LEU A 85 -6.64 5.50 -3.75
CA LEU A 85 -6.33 6.10 -2.45
C LEU A 85 -7.55 6.12 -1.53
N TYR A 86 -7.30 6.06 -0.23
CA TYR A 86 -8.33 6.08 0.80
C TYR A 86 -8.19 7.35 1.61
N VAL A 87 -9.23 8.18 1.59
CA VAL A 87 -9.19 9.52 2.16
C VAL A 87 -10.12 9.60 3.35
N ASP A 88 -9.56 9.87 4.52
CA ASP A 88 -10.32 10.21 5.72
C ASP A 88 -10.12 11.71 6.02
N PRO A 89 -11.09 12.57 5.65
CA PRO A 89 -11.02 13.98 5.96
C PRO A 89 -11.31 14.29 7.43
N SER A 90 -11.89 13.36 8.20
CA SER A 90 -12.28 13.52 9.60
C SER A 90 -13.11 14.79 9.87
N GLY A 91 -14.10 15.03 9.02
CA GLY A 91 -15.00 16.19 9.08
C GLY A 91 -14.47 17.47 8.40
N TYR A 92 -13.23 17.47 7.90
CA TYR A 92 -12.67 18.62 7.20
C TYR A 92 -12.98 18.60 5.70
N ARG A 93 -12.64 19.68 5.00
CA ARG A 93 -12.77 19.81 3.54
C ARG A 93 -11.44 19.66 2.81
N TYR A 94 -10.50 18.97 3.42
CA TYR A 94 -9.21 18.63 2.82
C TYR A 94 -8.83 17.21 3.23
N ALA A 95 -7.91 16.58 2.50
CA ALA A 95 -7.53 15.20 2.73
C ALA A 95 -6.61 15.08 3.97
N ARG A 96 -7.22 15.16 5.16
CA ARG A 96 -6.49 15.17 6.44
C ARG A 96 -5.68 13.88 6.64
N TYR A 97 -6.20 12.75 6.19
CA TYR A 97 -5.50 11.49 6.14
C TYR A 97 -5.66 10.88 4.76
N VAL A 98 -4.56 10.53 4.11
CA VAL A 98 -4.54 9.84 2.82
C VAL A 98 -3.77 8.56 2.99
N GLY A 99 -4.38 7.44 2.65
CA GLY A 99 -3.81 6.14 2.86
C GLY A 99 -3.86 5.27 1.63
N ARG A 100 -2.96 4.28 1.61
CA ARG A 100 -2.89 3.23 0.61
C ARG A 100 -3.34 1.94 1.25
N ARG A 101 -4.03 1.10 0.48
CA ARG A 101 -4.43 -0.22 0.96
C ARG A 101 -3.17 -0.99 1.29
N MET A 102 -3.08 -1.46 2.53
CA MET A 102 -2.08 -2.44 2.88
C MET A 102 -2.44 -3.69 2.08
N ALA A 103 -1.50 -4.18 1.26
CA ALA A 103 -1.62 -5.51 0.69
C ALA A 103 -1.94 -6.46 1.85
N ASP A 104 -2.98 -7.28 1.69
CA ASP A 104 -3.29 -8.27 2.71
C ASP A 104 -2.03 -9.10 2.91
N PRO A 105 -1.41 -9.12 4.12
CA PRO A 105 -0.16 -9.82 4.33
C PRO A 105 -0.31 -11.33 4.14
N SER A 106 -1.54 -11.85 4.04
CA SER A 106 -1.83 -13.24 3.65
C SER A 106 -1.93 -13.46 2.14
N VAL A 107 -2.04 -12.39 1.34
CA VAL A 107 -2.10 -12.46 -0.12
C VAL A 107 -0.71 -12.22 -0.69
N VAL A 108 -0.07 -13.33 -1.06
CA VAL A 108 1.19 -13.34 -1.79
C VAL A 108 0.99 -12.70 -3.17
N LYS A 109 1.87 -11.79 -3.58
CA LYS A 109 1.78 -11.05 -4.86
C LYS A 109 1.94 -11.96 -6.08
N PHE A 110 2.90 -12.89 -6.03
CA PHE A 110 3.13 -13.92 -7.04
C PHE A 110 3.05 -15.30 -6.38
N PRO A 111 1.83 -15.79 -6.07
CA PRO A 111 1.64 -17.07 -5.37
C PRO A 111 2.17 -18.27 -6.16
N GLU A 112 2.32 -18.15 -7.48
CA GLU A 112 2.92 -19.15 -8.35
C GLU A 112 4.46 -19.25 -8.20
N VAL A 113 5.11 -18.21 -7.66
CA VAL A 113 6.54 -18.21 -7.40
C VAL A 113 6.79 -18.85 -6.04
N ARG A 114 7.23 -20.12 -6.06
CA ARG A 114 7.55 -20.87 -4.85
C ARG A 114 9.03 -20.80 -4.53
N VAL A 115 9.40 -20.38 -3.32
CA VAL A 115 10.79 -20.18 -2.90
C VAL A 115 11.08 -20.98 -1.63
N GLY A 116 11.91 -22.03 -1.76
CA GLY A 116 12.40 -22.78 -0.59
C GLY A 116 13.55 -22.02 0.10
N LEU A 117 13.25 -21.34 1.20
CA LEU A 117 14.22 -20.64 2.06
C LEU A 117 14.67 -21.49 3.25
N THR A 118 13.82 -22.41 3.73
CA THR A 118 14.16 -23.28 4.87
C THR A 118 15.35 -24.20 4.55
N GLY A 119 16.30 -24.28 5.48
CA GLY A 119 17.52 -25.10 5.33
C GLY A 119 18.51 -24.57 4.28
N LYS A 120 18.31 -23.34 3.77
CA LYS A 120 19.29 -22.63 2.94
C LYS A 120 20.15 -21.71 3.80
N ASP A 121 21.27 -21.27 3.23
CA ASP A 121 22.08 -20.22 3.82
C ASP A 121 21.21 -18.95 3.97
N GLY A 122 21.02 -18.52 5.21
CA GLY A 122 20.25 -17.34 5.58
C GLY A 122 20.96 -16.03 5.27
N ASN A 123 22.12 -16.04 4.60
CA ASN A 123 22.73 -14.82 4.11
C ASN A 123 21.77 -14.05 3.17
N ALA A 124 21.64 -12.74 3.40
CA ALA A 124 20.74 -11.87 2.64
C ALA A 124 20.95 -11.95 1.11
N PHE A 125 22.20 -11.98 0.64
CA PHE A 125 22.50 -12.09 -0.79
C PHE A 125 22.03 -13.44 -1.37
N ASN A 126 22.12 -14.51 -0.58
CA ASN A 126 21.63 -15.82 -1.02
C ASN A 126 20.10 -15.85 -1.11
N ILE A 127 19.40 -15.28 -0.12
CA ILE A 127 17.94 -15.16 -0.13
C ILE A 127 17.46 -14.37 -1.35
N LEU A 128 18.02 -13.17 -1.57
CA LEU A 128 17.69 -12.33 -2.73
C LEU A 128 17.95 -13.08 -4.03
N GLY A 129 19.07 -13.81 -4.13
CA GLY A 129 19.40 -14.63 -5.29
C GLY A 129 18.41 -15.78 -5.52
N LEU A 130 17.93 -16.44 -4.46
CA LEU A 130 16.93 -17.50 -4.54
C LEU A 130 15.59 -16.97 -5.05
N CYS A 131 15.10 -15.88 -4.45
CA CYS A 131 13.85 -15.24 -4.85
C CYS A 131 13.92 -14.76 -6.31
N LYS A 132 14.98 -14.03 -6.69
CA LYS A 132 15.19 -13.55 -8.06
C LYS A 132 15.15 -14.69 -9.08
N ARG A 133 15.87 -15.79 -8.82
CA ARG A 133 15.87 -16.95 -9.72
C ARG A 133 14.51 -17.62 -9.85
N ALA A 134 13.76 -17.72 -8.74
CA ALA A 134 12.43 -18.31 -8.76
C ALA A 134 11.44 -17.43 -9.55
N ALA A 135 11.46 -16.12 -9.32
CA ALA A 135 10.63 -15.15 -10.03
C ALA A 135 10.87 -15.19 -11.55
N TYR A 136 12.13 -15.21 -11.98
CA TYR A 136 12.48 -15.37 -13.40
C TYR A 136 11.92 -16.65 -14.01
N ARG A 137 12.02 -17.79 -13.30
CA ARG A 137 11.52 -19.07 -13.79
C ARG A 137 10.01 -19.11 -13.93
N ALA A 138 9.29 -18.36 -13.11
CA ALA A 138 7.84 -18.22 -13.18
C ALA A 138 7.38 -17.21 -14.25
N GLY A 139 8.30 -16.48 -14.89
CA GLY A 139 7.97 -15.49 -15.92
C GLY A 139 7.61 -14.11 -15.37
N VAL A 140 7.98 -13.80 -14.13
CA VAL A 140 7.83 -12.43 -13.58
C VAL A 140 8.68 -11.46 -14.41
N SER A 141 8.13 -10.28 -14.71
CA SER A 141 8.81 -9.28 -15.54
C SER A 141 10.03 -8.69 -14.83
N ASP A 142 11.00 -8.20 -15.62
CA ASP A 142 12.19 -7.52 -15.08
C ASP A 142 11.83 -6.31 -14.21
N GLN A 143 10.77 -5.58 -14.57
CA GLN A 143 10.30 -4.42 -13.78
C GLN A 143 9.85 -4.84 -12.38
N GLU A 144 9.09 -5.91 -12.27
CA GLU A 144 8.60 -6.43 -11.00
C GLU A 144 9.74 -7.05 -10.17
N ILE A 145 10.68 -7.74 -10.82
CA ILE A 145 11.88 -8.27 -10.15
C ILE A 145 12.74 -7.13 -9.58
N THR A 146 12.93 -6.04 -10.33
CA THR A 146 13.65 -4.87 -9.84
C THR A 146 12.92 -4.23 -8.66
N ALA A 147 11.60 -4.02 -8.76
CA ALA A 147 10.81 -3.47 -7.65
C ALA A 147 10.88 -4.34 -6.39
N PHE A 148 10.89 -5.67 -6.54
CA PHE A 148 11.13 -6.59 -5.41
C PHE A 148 12.51 -6.37 -4.77
N LEU A 149 13.55 -6.31 -5.59
CA LEU A 149 14.93 -6.17 -5.09
C LEU A 149 15.14 -4.82 -4.39
N ASP A 150 14.62 -3.75 -4.97
CA ASP A 150 14.67 -2.42 -4.37
C ASP A 150 13.98 -2.45 -3.02
N GLU A 151 12.72 -2.90 -2.96
CA GLU A 151 11.98 -3.00 -1.69
C GLU A 151 12.69 -3.90 -0.68
N ALA A 152 13.17 -5.08 -1.08
CA ALA A 152 13.79 -6.05 -0.17
C ALA A 152 15.14 -5.58 0.41
N THR A 153 15.77 -4.55 -0.18
CA THR A 153 17.07 -4.01 0.25
C THR A 153 16.98 -2.70 1.03
N GLU A 154 15.79 -2.11 1.17
CA GLU A 154 15.59 -0.84 1.90
C GLU A 154 15.70 -0.95 3.43
N GLY A 155 15.67 -2.16 3.99
CA GLY A 155 15.53 -2.39 5.42
C GLY A 155 16.53 -3.38 6.02
N ASP A 156 16.19 -3.86 7.21
CA ASP A 156 16.97 -4.87 7.90
C ASP A 156 16.62 -6.30 7.44
N TYR A 157 17.20 -7.28 8.10
CA TYR A 157 16.95 -8.69 7.78
C TYR A 157 15.47 -9.11 7.97
N SER A 158 14.78 -8.52 8.94
CA SER A 158 13.35 -8.81 9.17
C SER A 158 12.50 -8.25 8.02
N HIS A 159 12.85 -7.05 7.55
CA HIS A 159 12.24 -6.44 6.37
C HIS A 159 12.46 -7.27 5.10
N LEU A 160 13.67 -7.80 4.90
CA LEU A 160 13.98 -8.72 3.80
C LEU A 160 13.04 -9.94 3.80
N LEU A 161 12.92 -10.64 4.94
CA LEU A 161 12.09 -11.83 5.05
C LEU A 161 10.60 -11.52 4.86
N ALA A 162 10.11 -10.46 5.48
CA ALA A 162 8.72 -10.01 5.32
C ALA A 162 8.41 -9.64 3.87
N THR A 163 9.36 -9.03 3.17
CA THR A 163 9.22 -8.70 1.75
C THR A 163 9.20 -9.96 0.89
N CYS A 164 10.07 -10.94 1.15
CA CYS A 164 10.03 -12.23 0.46
C CYS A 164 8.67 -12.93 0.62
N GLN A 165 8.12 -12.98 1.84
CA GLN A 165 6.83 -13.64 2.13
C GLN A 165 5.62 -12.91 1.52
N ARG A 166 5.68 -11.58 1.36
CA ARG A 166 4.63 -10.82 0.66
C ARG A 166 4.69 -11.00 -0.85
N TRP A 167 5.90 -11.11 -1.40
CA TRP A 167 6.06 -11.22 -2.85
C TRP A 167 5.86 -12.65 -3.35
N PHE A 168 6.31 -13.66 -2.61
CA PHE A 168 6.40 -15.06 -3.06
C PHE A 168 5.93 -16.08 -2.01
N ASP A 169 5.54 -17.28 -2.45
CA ASP A 169 5.22 -18.42 -1.58
C ASP A 169 6.51 -19.01 -1.02
N CYS A 170 6.93 -18.52 0.15
CA CYS A 170 8.19 -18.90 0.80
C CYS A 170 7.97 -20.03 1.80
N TYR A 171 8.78 -21.10 1.71
CA TYR A 171 8.70 -22.27 2.60
C TYR A 171 10.06 -22.79 3.07
#